data_AF-A0A524L3N4-F1
#
_entry.id   AF-A0A524L3N4-F1
#
_cell.length_a   1.000
_cell.length_b   1.000
_cell.length_c   1.000
_cell.angle_alpha   90.00
_cell.angle_beta   90.00
_cell.angle_gamma   90.00
#
_symmetry.space_group_name_H-M   'P 1'
#
loop_
_entity.id
_entity.type
_entity.pdbx_description
1 polymer ?
#
loop_
_entity_poly.entity_id
_entity_poly.type
_entity_poly.pdbx_seq_one_letter_code
_entity_poly.pdbx_strand_id
1 'polypeptide(L)'
;MEKMKIVALIAAAGKGRRMNSRISKPFIPVSGKPILAYTIDIFEKCKSIDKIYLIVSHEEKEICHKNIILKYNFSKVQELVDGGDTRQDSIYNGLKALDRDTDIVV
;
A
#
# COMPACT_ATOMS: atom_id res chain seq x y z
N MET A 1 -6.14 -20.09 -21.81
CA MET A 1 -5.24 -18.94 -21.59
C MET A 1 -4.84 -18.94 -20.14
N GLU A 2 -3.54 -18.90 -19.86
CA GLU A 2 -3.02 -18.77 -18.51
C GLU A 2 -3.49 -17.42 -17.93
N LYS A 3 -3.89 -17.40 -16.66
CA LYS A 3 -4.39 -16.19 -16.01
C LYS A 3 -3.19 -15.29 -15.70
N MET A 4 -3.13 -14.09 -16.28
CA MET A 4 -2.11 -13.11 -15.94
C MET A 4 -2.19 -12.71 -14.46
N LYS A 5 -1.04 -12.60 -13.80
CA LYS A 5 -0.90 -12.20 -12.40
C LYS A 5 -0.73 -10.69 -12.29
N ILE A 6 -1.73 -10.01 -11.74
CA ILE A 6 -1.78 -8.55 -11.66
C ILE A 6 -1.62 -8.11 -10.21
N VAL A 7 -0.70 -7.20 -9.97
CA VAL A 7 -0.36 -6.69 -8.64
C VAL A 7 -0.59 -5.19 -8.56
N ALA A 8 -1.19 -4.74 -7.46
CA ALA A 8 -1.21 -3.32 -7.12
C ALA A 8 -0.02 -2.95 -6.24
N LEU A 9 0.74 -1.92 -6.65
CA LEU A 9 1.86 -1.38 -5.88
C LEU A 9 1.51 0.02 -5.33
N ILE A 10 1.08 0.07 -4.08
CA ILE A 10 0.56 1.29 -3.47
C ILE A 10 1.68 2.04 -2.74
N ALA A 11 2.07 3.21 -3.26
CA ALA A 11 3.05 4.08 -2.61
C ALA A 11 2.41 4.99 -1.55
N ALA A 12 2.64 4.66 -0.27
CA ALA A 12 2.09 5.37 0.89
C ALA A 12 3.16 5.78 1.94
N ALA A 13 4.45 5.75 1.61
CA ALA A 13 5.52 6.18 2.53
C ALA A 13 5.67 7.72 2.69
N GLY A 14 4.89 8.50 1.95
CA GLY A 14 5.01 9.96 1.93
C GLY A 14 4.44 10.63 3.18
N LYS A 15 5.27 11.45 3.86
CA LYS A 15 4.89 12.21 5.07
C LYS A 15 3.88 13.35 4.85
N GLY A 16 3.47 13.62 3.61
CA GLY A 16 2.38 14.58 3.32
C GLY A 16 2.65 16.01 3.80
N ARG A 17 3.91 16.49 3.81
CA ARG A 17 4.35 17.75 4.44
C ARG A 17 3.49 18.99 4.13
N ARG A 18 2.92 19.08 2.92
CA ARG A 18 2.04 20.19 2.49
C ARG A 18 0.68 20.22 3.21
N MET A 19 0.26 19.12 3.84
CA MET A 19 -1.01 19.04 4.57
C MET A 19 -0.92 19.57 6.01
N ASN A 20 0.26 19.97 6.48
CA ASN A 20 0.50 20.52 7.82
C ASN A 20 -0.19 19.74 8.96
N SER A 21 -0.21 18.41 8.83
CA SER A 21 -0.81 17.49 9.79
C SER A 21 0.30 16.84 10.62
N ARG A 22 0.01 16.59 11.91
CA ARG A 22 0.91 15.82 12.80
C ARG A 22 1.00 14.34 12.42
N ILE A 23 -0.01 13.84 11.70
CA ILE A 23 -0.11 12.47 11.22
C ILE A 23 0.13 12.48 9.71
N SER A 24 0.95 11.56 9.20
CA SER A 24 1.14 11.41 7.76
C SER A 24 -0.18 11.18 7.04
N LYS A 25 -0.35 11.86 5.90
CA LYS A 25 -1.59 11.86 5.10
C LYS A 25 -2.28 10.49 4.98
N PRO A 26 -1.60 9.38 4.65
CA PRO A 26 -2.26 8.08 4.44
C PRO A 26 -3.09 7.61 5.65
N PHE A 27 -2.71 8.01 6.86
CA PHE A 27 -3.35 7.60 8.11
C PHE A 27 -4.40 8.58 8.63
N ILE A 28 -4.58 9.72 7.97
CA ILE A 28 -5.62 10.70 8.35
C ILE A 28 -7.00 10.06 8.16
N PRO A 29 -7.86 10.03 9.19
CA PRO A 29 -9.23 9.55 9.05
C PRO A 29 -10.08 10.58 8.30
N VAL A 30 -10.81 10.12 7.28
CA VAL A 30 -11.87 10.86 6.61
C VAL A 30 -13.15 10.08 6.85
N SER A 31 -14.16 10.73 7.44
CA SER A 31 -15.41 10.08 7.86
C SER A 31 -15.19 8.80 8.69
N GLY A 32 -14.18 8.82 9.57
CA GLY A 32 -13.85 7.71 10.48
C GLY A 32 -13.00 6.57 9.89
N LYS A 33 -12.65 6.61 8.60
CA LYS A 33 -11.78 5.61 7.95
C LYS A 33 -10.49 6.26 7.41
N PRO A 34 -9.30 5.68 7.64
CA PRO A 34 -8.05 6.23 7.11
C PRO A 34 -8.07 6.33 5.58
N ILE A 35 -7.49 7.40 5.02
CA ILE A 35 -7.39 7.60 3.56
C ILE A 35 -6.83 6.35 2.87
N LEU A 36 -5.77 5.75 3.42
CA LEU A 36 -5.13 4.57 2.85
C LEU A 36 -6.06 3.35 2.81
N ALA A 37 -6.92 3.20 3.82
CA ALA A 37 -7.88 2.11 3.87
C ALA A 37 -8.95 2.23 2.77
N TYR A 38 -9.27 3.44 2.29
CA TYR A 38 -10.14 3.60 1.13
C TYR A 38 -9.47 3.09 -0.15
N THR A 39 -8.19 3.42 -0.35
CA THR A 39 -7.44 2.96 -1.52
C THR A 39 -7.29 1.44 -1.53
N ILE A 40 -6.88 0.84 -0.41
CA ILE A 40 -6.70 -0.62 -0.33
C ILE A 40 -8.04 -1.33 -0.60
N ASP A 41 -9.14 -0.84 -0.03
CA ASP A 41 -10.48 -1.44 -0.22
C ASP A 41 -10.92 -1.50 -1.68
N ILE A 42 -10.53 -0.52 -2.51
CA ILE A 42 -10.81 -0.53 -3.95
C ILE A 42 -10.03 -1.65 -4.65
N PHE A 43 -8.73 -1.77 -4.38
CA PHE A 43 -7.89 -2.82 -4.97
C PHE A 43 -8.26 -4.22 -4.43
N GLU A 44 -8.60 -4.34 -3.15
CA GLU A 44 -9.08 -5.57 -2.50
C GLU A 44 -10.29 -6.12 -3.25
N LYS A 45 -11.29 -5.26 -3.53
CA LYS A 45 -12.52 -5.62 -4.23
C LYS A 45 -12.35 -5.85 -5.74
N CYS A 46 -11.25 -5.38 -6.33
CA CYS A 46 -10.98 -5.56 -7.75
C CYS A 46 -10.60 -7.01 -8.06
N LYS A 47 -11.46 -7.75 -8.78
CA LYS A 47 -11.26 -9.18 -9.08
C LYS A 47 -10.01 -9.47 -9.90
N SER A 48 -9.58 -8.50 -10.73
CA SER A 48 -8.39 -8.65 -11.56
C SER A 48 -7.09 -8.52 -10.78
N ILE A 49 -7.11 -7.90 -9.59
CA ILE A 49 -5.93 -7.75 -8.73
C ILE A 49 -5.78 -9.01 -7.88
N ASP A 50 -4.64 -9.66 -8.00
CA ASP A 50 -4.32 -10.88 -7.26
C ASP A 50 -3.64 -10.56 -5.92
N LYS A 51 -2.75 -9.56 -5.89
CA LYS A 51 -2.01 -9.16 -4.69
C LYS A 51 -1.83 -7.65 -4.60
N ILE A 52 -1.59 -7.17 -3.39
CA ILE A 52 -1.30 -5.78 -3.06
C ILE A 52 0.02 -5.74 -2.30
N TYR A 53 0.97 -4.97 -2.82
CA TYR A 53 2.19 -4.60 -2.10
C TYR A 53 2.07 -3.14 -1.68
N LEU A 54 2.26 -2.89 -0.40
CA LEU A 54 1.98 -1.59 0.19
C LEU A 54 3.27 -0.99 0.74
N ILE A 55 3.73 0.08 0.10
CA ILE A 55 4.96 0.77 0.51
C ILE A 55 4.60 1.81 1.56
N VAL A 56 5.19 1.69 2.75
CA VAL A 56 4.97 2.60 3.89
C VAL A 56 6.31 3.04 4.48
N SER A 57 6.31 4.11 5.27
CA SER A 57 7.53 4.46 6.00
C SER A 57 7.83 3.39 7.04
N HIS A 58 9.11 3.20 7.35
CA HIS A 58 9.56 2.18 8.29
C HIS A 58 8.88 2.35 9.66
N GLU A 59 8.77 3.61 10.11
CA GLU A 59 8.20 3.99 11.39
C GLU A 59 6.68 3.73 11.46
N GLU A 60 6.00 3.64 10.32
CA GLU A 60 4.55 3.48 10.24
C GLU A 60 4.10 2.05 9.92
N LYS A 61 5.04 1.13 9.64
CA LYS A 61 4.72 -0.27 9.29
C LYS A 61 3.83 -0.95 10.31
N GLU A 62 4.20 -0.89 11.58
CA GLU A 62 3.45 -1.57 12.65
C GLU A 62 2.04 -0.99 12.81
N ILE A 63 1.93 0.35 12.77
CA ILE A 63 0.66 1.07 12.87
C ILE A 63 -0.22 0.72 11.66
N CYS A 64 0.34 0.67 10.45
CA CYS A 64 -0.37 0.28 9.24
C CYS A 64 -0.90 -1.15 9.33
N HIS A 65 -0.05 -2.09 9.78
CA HIS A 65 -0.45 -3.48 9.92
C HIS A 65 -1.62 -3.63 10.91
N LYS A 66 -1.49 -3.09 12.12
CA LYS A 66 -2.51 -3.22 13.17
C LYS A 66 -3.79 -2.45 12.87
N ASN A 67 -3.67 -1.17 12.51
CA ASN A 67 -4.82 -0.26 12.47
C ASN A 67 -5.49 -0.18 11.09
N ILE A 68 -4.88 -0.75 10.05
CA ILE A 68 -5.45 -0.76 8.70
C ILE A 68 -5.62 -2.21 8.23
N ILE A 69 -4.55 -2.97 8.07
CA ILE A 69 -4.62 -4.30 7.44
C ILE A 69 -5.50 -5.24 8.28
N LEU A 70 -5.15 -5.44 9.55
CA LEU A 70 -5.91 -6.33 10.44
C LEU A 70 -7.31 -5.77 10.74
N LYS A 71 -7.41 -4.46 11.03
CA LYS A 71 -8.67 -3.80 11.38
C LYS A 71 -9.74 -3.93 10.28
N TYR A 72 -9.36 -3.83 9.02
CA TYR A 72 -10.28 -3.92 7.88
C TYR A 72 -10.25 -5.29 7.17
N ASN A 73 -9.48 -6.25 7.70
CA ASN A 73 -9.37 -7.61 7.19
C ASN A 73 -9.01 -7.69 5.70
N PHE A 74 -8.04 -6.86 5.26
CA PHE A 74 -7.56 -6.87 3.88
C PHE A 74 -6.73 -8.12 3.61
N SER A 75 -7.21 -9.00 2.75
CA SER A 75 -6.65 -10.33 2.51
C SER A 75 -5.66 -10.37 1.35
N LYS A 76 -5.73 -9.41 0.41
CA LYS A 76 -4.81 -9.34 -0.73
C LYS A 76 -3.51 -8.61 -0.42
N VAL A 77 -3.40 -7.96 0.73
CA VAL A 77 -2.15 -7.30 1.14
C VAL A 77 -1.11 -8.35 1.50
N GLN A 78 -0.16 -8.54 0.59
CA GLN A 78 0.87 -9.57 0.69
C GLN A 78 2.04 -9.10 1.56
N GLU A 79 2.46 -7.85 1.40
CA GLU A 79 3.65 -7.34 2.07
C GLU A 79 3.59 -5.82 2.32
N LEU A 80 4.15 -5.42 3.45
CA LEU A 80 4.51 -4.04 3.75
C LEU A 80 5.98 -3.78 3.39
N VAL A 81 6.21 -2.98 2.35
CA VAL A 81 7.54 -2.66 1.85
C VAL A 81 8.03 -1.34 2.46
N ASP A 82 9.32 -1.24 2.79
CA ASP A 82 9.90 0.03 3.25
C ASP A 82 9.99 1.03 2.10
N GLY A 83 9.48 2.24 2.35
CA GLY A 83 9.72 3.39 1.49
C GLY A 83 11.19 3.80 1.46
N GLY A 84 11.55 4.57 0.44
CA GLY A 84 12.85 5.23 0.33
C GLY A 84 12.74 6.75 0.51
N ASP A 85 13.87 7.45 0.35
CA ASP A 85 13.95 8.90 0.54
C ASP A 85 13.10 9.67 -0.47
N THR A 86 13.01 9.15 -1.70
CA THR A 86 12.13 9.68 -2.74
C THR A 86 11.00 8.72 -3.09
N ARG A 87 10.01 9.23 -3.84
CA ARG A 87 8.97 8.38 -4.43
C ARG A 87 9.58 7.35 -5.38
N GLN A 88 10.62 7.70 -6.12
CA GLN A 88 11.27 6.78 -7.05
C GLN A 88 11.94 5.63 -6.31
N ASP A 89 12.67 5.92 -5.23
CA ASP A 89 13.31 4.89 -4.39
C ASP A 89 12.27 3.97 -3.76
N SER A 90 11.16 4.56 -3.29
CA SER A 90 10.03 3.80 -2.74
C SER A 90 9.45 2.82 -3.77
N ILE A 91 9.24 3.28 -5.02
CA ILE A 91 8.74 2.42 -6.10
C ILE A 91 9.78 1.36 -6.46
N TYR A 92 11.06 1.70 -6.52
CA TYR A 92 12.14 0.74 -6.78
C TYR A 92 12.19 -0.38 -5.73
N ASN A 93 12.09 -0.04 -4.44
CA ASN A 93 11.98 -1.02 -3.36
C ASN A 93 10.74 -1.91 -3.54
N GLY A 94 9.61 -1.29 -3.87
CA GLY A 94 8.37 -2.01 -4.17
C GLY A 94 8.51 -3.02 -5.29
N LEU A 95 9.07 -2.61 -6.43
CA LEU A 95 9.29 -3.47 -7.60
C LEU A 95 10.24 -4.64 -7.28
N LYS A 96 11.25 -4.42 -6.42
CA LYS A 96 12.17 -5.48 -5.98
C LYS A 96 11.51 -6.53 -5.08
N ALA A 97 10.44 -6.17 -4.37
CA ALA A 97 9.73 -7.07 -3.48
C ALA A 97 8.69 -7.95 -4.20
N LEU A 98 8.33 -7.60 -5.45
CA LEU A 98 7.32 -8.34 -6.20
C LEU A 98 7.75 -9.78 -6.49
N ASP A 99 6.75 -10.66 -6.61
CA ASP A 99 7.00 -12.02 -7.08
C ASP A 99 7.53 -11.99 -8.53
N ARG A 100 8.46 -12.89 -8.87
CA ARG A 100 9.08 -12.95 -10.21
C ARG A 100 8.11 -13.30 -11.35
N ASP A 101 6.98 -13.93 -11.01
CA ASP A 101 5.90 -14.30 -11.92
C ASP A 101 4.82 -13.19 -12.03
N THR A 102 5.12 -11.96 -11.62
CA THR A 102 4.21 -10.81 -11.79
C THR A 102 4.20 -10.35 -13.24
N ASP A 103 3.05 -10.37 -13.90
CA ASP A 103 2.90 -9.94 -15.30
C ASP A 103 2.63 -8.44 -15.43
N ILE A 104 1.79 -7.90 -14.54
CA ILE A 104 1.33 -6.50 -14.61
C ILE A 104 1.39 -5.86 -13.22
N VAL A 105 1.91 -4.63 -13.18
CA VAL A 105 1.93 -3.79 -11.98
C VAL A 105 1.09 -2.53 -12.24
N VAL A 106 0.20 -2.21 -11.30
CA VAL A 106 -0.63 -0.99 -11.31
C VAL A 106 -0.44 -0.13 -10.07
#